data_AF-X1SXT1-F1
#
_entry.id   AF-X1SXT1-F1
#
_cell.length_a   1.000
_cell.length_b   1.000
_cell.length_c   1.000
_cell.angle_alpha   90.00
_cell.angle_beta   90.00
_cell.angle_gamma   90.00
#
_symmetry.space_group_name_H-M   'P 1'
#
loop_
_entity.id
_entity.type
_entity.pdbx_description
1 polymer ?
#
loop_
_entity_poly.entity_id
_entity_poly.type
_entity_poly.pdbx_seq_one_letter_code
_entity_poly.pdbx_strand_id
1 'polypeptide(L)' 'MIIEKRAKEEIRNRIISDKSFKIFNPDGTLFAHMEEGKWIKKPKK' A
#
# COMPACT_ATOMS: atom_id res chain seq x y z
N MET A 1 -25.29 -7.73 14.04
CA MET A 1 -24.66 -7.90 12.71
C MET A 1 -24.12 -6.61 12.06
N ILE A 2 -24.11 -5.44 12.74
CA ILE A 2 -23.49 -4.20 12.21
C ILE A 2 -22.02 -4.06 12.66
N ILE A 3 -21.73 -4.49 13.89
CA ILE A 3 -20.39 -4.43 14.50
C ILE A 3 -19.39 -5.31 13.73
N GLU A 4 -19.77 -6.53 13.38
CA GLU A 4 -18.93 -7.45 12.60
C GLU A 4 -18.60 -6.92 11.19
N LYS A 5 -19.53 -6.17 10.59
CA LYS A 5 -19.34 -5.61 9.24
C LYS A 5 -18.31 -4.48 9.29
N ARG A 6 -18.41 -3.59 10.27
CA ARG A 6 -17.42 -2.51 10.52
C ARG A 6 -16.05 -3.07 10.87
N ALA A 7 -15.98 -4.08 11.74
CA ALA A 7 -14.71 -4.72 12.10
C ALA A 7 -14.02 -5.35 10.88
N LYS A 8 -14.76 -6.01 9.98
CA LYS A 8 -14.21 -6.58 8.74
C LYS A 8 -13.73 -5.50 7.76
N GLU A 9 -14.45 -4.40 7.64
CA GLU A 9 -14.01 -3.24 6.83
C GLU A 9 -12.76 -2.59 7.39
N GLU A 10 -12.68 -2.40 8.71
CA GLU A 10 -11.53 -1.80 9.38
C GLU A 10 -10.28 -2.69 9.28
N ILE A 11 -10.44 -4.02 9.46
CA ILE A 11 -9.36 -5.00 9.26
C ILE A 11 -8.93 -5.02 7.78
N ARG A 12 -9.87 -5.03 6.83
CA ARG A 12 -9.54 -4.95 5.40
C ARG A 12 -8.78 -3.67 5.08
N ASN A 13 -9.22 -2.53 5.60
CA ASN A 13 -8.58 -1.23 5.37
C ASN A 13 -7.19 -1.17 6.04
N ARG A 14 -6.99 -1.76 7.22
CA ARG A 14 -5.67 -1.91 7.84
C ARG A 14 -4.73 -2.80 7.02
N ILE A 15 -5.21 -3.93 6.52
CA ILE A 15 -4.44 -4.83 5.65
C ILE A 15 -4.10 -4.15 4.31
N ILE A 16 -4.93 -3.22 3.83
CA ILE A 16 -4.64 -2.42 2.62
C ILE A 16 -3.67 -1.27 2.94
N SER A 17 -3.80 -0.65 4.11
CA SER A 17 -2.97 0.46 4.58
C SER A 17 -1.52 0.03 4.83
N ASP A 18 -1.28 -1.22 5.25
CA ASP A 18 0.08 -1.74 5.50
C ASP A 18 0.83 -2.16 4.20
N LYS A 19 0.18 -2.12 3.03
CA LYS A 19 0.76 -2.58 1.75
C LYS A 19 1.61 -1.53 1.04
N SER A 20 2.32 -0.68 1.78
CA SER A 20 3.35 0.15 1.17
C SER A 20 4.62 -0.67 1.02
N PHE A 21 5.06 -0.93 -0.21
CA PHE A 21 6.33 -1.61 -0.45
C PHE A 21 7.15 -0.87 -1.50
N LYS A 22 8.46 -0.83 -1.27
CA LYS A 22 9.43 -0.16 -2.14
C LYS A 22 10.45 -1.17 -2.65
N ILE A 23 10.72 -1.12 -3.94
CA ILE A 23 11.76 -1.89 -4.62
C ILE A 23 12.83 -0.90 -5.04
N PHE A 24 14.07 -1.19 -4.65
CA PHE A 24 15.23 -0.36 -4.96
C PHE A 24 16.15 -1.11 -5.92
N ASN A 25 16.80 -0.36 -6.80
CA ASN A 25 17.91 -0.86 -7.60
C ASN A 25 19.14 -1.08 -6.71
N PRO A 26 20.13 -1.88 -7.16
CA PRO A 26 21.39 -2.08 -6.43
C PRO A 26 22.18 -0.79 -6.16
N ASP A 27 21.98 0.24 -6.99
CA ASP A 27 22.59 1.58 -6.84
C ASP A 27 21.88 2.46 -5.79
N GLY A 28 20.82 1.96 -5.15
CA GLY A 28 20.03 2.68 -4.15
C GLY A 28 18.91 3.56 -4.72
N THR A 29 18.74 3.63 -6.04
CA THR A 29 17.63 4.39 -6.64
C THR A 29 16.29 3.66 -6.51
N LEU A 30 15.20 4.41 -6.36
CA LEU A 30 13.85 3.83 -6.27
C LEU A 30 13.40 3.31 -7.64
N PHE A 31 13.18 2.01 -7.74
CA PHE A 31 12.68 1.36 -8.95
C PHE A 31 11.15 1.40 -9.02
N ALA A 32 10.49 0.98 -7.95
CA ALA A 32 9.04 0.92 -7.88
C ALA A 32 8.53 1.12 -6.44
N HIS A 33 7.36 1.75 -6.34
CA HIS A 33 6.66 1.98 -5.08
C HIS A 33 5.20 1.57 -5.26
N MET A 34 4.68 0.75 -4.36
CA MET A 34 3.25 0.47 -4.26
C MET A 34 2.70 1.17 -3.04
N GLU A 35 1.56 1.83 -3.20
CA GLU A 35 0.83 2.48 -2.12
C GLU A 35 -0.63 2.00 -2.19
N GLU A 36 -1.15 1.51 -1.07
CA GLU A 36 -2.55 1.04 -0.97
C GLU A 36 -2.96 0.06 -2.10
N GLY A 37 -2.04 -0.81 -2.53
CA GLY A 37 -2.30 -1.77 -3.61
C GLY A 37 -2.20 -1.22 -5.04
N LYS A 38 -1.74 0.02 -5.22
CA LYS A 38 -1.54 0.64 -6.53
C LYS A 38 -0.07 0.95 -6.77
N TRP A 39 0.44 0.54 -7.93
CA TRP A 39 1.79 0.87 -8.36
C TRP A 39 1.89 2.34 -8.77
N ILE A 40 2.74 3.09 -8.08
CA ILE A 40 3.01 4.50 -8.38
C ILE A 40 4.16 4.58 -9.36
N LYS A 41 3.83 4.84 -10.63
CA LYS A 41 4.81 5.12 -11.68
C LYS A 41 5.26 6.59 -11.57
N LYS A 42 6.21 6.82 -10.65
CA LYS A 42 6.91 8.10 -10.39
C LYS A 42 6.04 9.19 -9.74
N PRO A 43 6.47 9.81 -8.62
CA PRO A 43 6.02 11.16 -8.33
C PRO A 43 6.49 12.05 -9.50
N LYS A 44 5.57 12.80 -10.12
CA LYS A 44 5.97 13.88 -11.02
C LYS A 44 6.85 14.84 -10.20
N LYS A 45 7.96 15.27 -10.82
CA LYS A 45 8.97 16.21 -10.30
C LYS A 45 8.38 17.33 -9.45
#